data_AF-A0AAU2X6P8-F1
#
_entry.id   AF-A0AAU2X6P8-F1
#
_cell.length_a   1.000
_cell.length_b   1.000
_cell.length_c   1.000
_cell.angle_alpha   90.00
_cell.angle_beta   90.00
_cell.angle_gamma   90.00
#
_symmetry.space_group_name_H-M   'P 1'
#
loop_
_entity.id
_entity.type
_entity.pdbx_description
1 polymer ?
#
loop_
_entity_poly.entity_id
_entity_poly.type
_entity_poly.pdbx_seq_one_letter_code
_entity_poly.pdbx_strand_id
1 'polypeptide(L)'
;MLTPADDFPIHQTPEPVAHPATSDRNAYDRYWFNGYDRDGAFYFAFAHGLYPNRFVADAHFTVSVDGVQHSLHASRRAPQDRFDLTVGPLGIEVVEPLKVLRIYASDNETGLTCDLTFTARAAVIEEPRVTTRNGHHVIMDATRLTQLGVWSGTITLPGGREIAVDPTTTLATRDRSWGIRPVGERDAGAPKPFNPMMWLWAPIHWENEVTLWGSFERADGEMYQKDGHRMVAQPLGTVPDTAALALPTDGADAIGYTELHPVRHELTFVPGTRRVAGGTMHLVDAEGKEFAYRIEPLGTRGLLAGLGYLHGKWAHGIWQGELAVEGESWVVDEVDPLAFDRQHQQQVIRVTEIGGEGRVGVGVLEQIVFGPHERYGFQEILDGATETGLGAGAVE
;
A
#
# COMPACT_ATOMS: atom_id res chain seq x y z
N MET A 1 -23.35 18.16 -12.41
CA MET A 1 -24.32 18.50 -11.35
C MET A 1 -23.53 19.10 -10.20
N LEU A 2 -24.01 20.15 -9.54
CA LEU A 2 -23.31 20.76 -8.40
C LEU A 2 -23.49 19.92 -7.13
N THR A 3 -22.49 19.95 -6.26
CA THR A 3 -22.38 19.28 -4.96
C THR A 3 -21.90 20.28 -3.91
N PRO A 4 -21.99 19.98 -2.60
CA PRO A 4 -21.43 20.86 -1.56
C PRO A 4 -19.93 21.15 -1.73
N ALA A 5 -19.17 20.25 -2.36
CA ALA A 5 -17.75 20.46 -2.65
C ALA A 5 -17.49 21.65 -3.60
N ASP A 6 -18.49 22.06 -4.38
CA ASP A 6 -18.37 23.17 -5.33
C ASP A 6 -18.38 24.56 -4.68
N ASP A 7 -18.67 24.67 -3.37
CA ASP A 7 -18.51 25.93 -2.62
C ASP A 7 -17.04 26.22 -2.29
N PHE A 8 -16.15 25.22 -2.37
CA PHE A 8 -14.72 25.36 -2.08
C PHE A 8 -13.90 25.67 -3.35
N PRO A 9 -12.80 26.43 -3.24
CA PRO A 9 -11.96 26.78 -4.40
C PRO A 9 -11.01 25.63 -4.78
N ILE A 10 -11.57 24.49 -5.22
CA ILE A 10 -10.84 23.23 -5.48
C ILE A 10 -10.99 22.71 -6.91
N HIS A 11 -11.73 23.40 -7.78
CA HIS A 11 -11.91 22.99 -9.18
C HIS A 11 -10.61 23.07 -9.98
N GLN A 12 -10.26 21.99 -10.67
CA GLN A 12 -9.11 21.92 -11.58
C GLN A 12 -9.50 22.08 -13.06
N THR A 13 -10.80 22.09 -13.36
CA THR A 13 -11.40 22.20 -14.70
C THR A 13 -12.61 23.13 -14.62
N PRO A 14 -13.22 23.57 -15.75
CA PRO A 14 -14.45 24.37 -15.71
C PRO A 14 -15.71 23.56 -15.31
N GLU A 15 -15.58 22.26 -15.08
CA GLU A 15 -16.68 21.39 -14.67
C GLU A 15 -16.83 21.32 -13.14
N PRO A 16 -18.05 21.03 -12.61
CA PRO A 16 -18.25 20.74 -11.19
C PRO A 16 -17.34 19.63 -10.67
N VAL A 17 -17.03 19.63 -9.37
CA VAL A 17 -16.13 18.65 -8.71
C VAL A 17 -16.57 17.19 -8.94
N ALA A 18 -17.86 16.95 -9.13
CA ALA A 18 -18.39 15.63 -9.44
C ALA A 18 -17.99 15.10 -10.83
N HIS A 19 -17.51 15.92 -11.76
CA HIS A 19 -17.18 15.52 -13.13
C HIS A 19 -15.65 15.35 -13.30
N PRO A 20 -15.16 14.12 -13.58
CA PRO A 20 -13.74 13.91 -13.84
C PRO A 20 -13.27 14.62 -15.11
N ALA A 21 -12.01 15.08 -15.13
CA ALA A 21 -11.38 15.70 -16.29
C ALA A 21 -11.19 14.76 -17.50
N THR A 22 -11.29 13.45 -17.27
CA THR A 22 -11.11 12.41 -18.29
C THR A 22 -12.36 11.53 -18.37
N SER A 23 -12.70 11.08 -19.57
CA SER A 23 -13.75 10.08 -19.80
C SER A 23 -13.24 8.64 -19.67
N ASP A 24 -11.95 8.44 -19.36
CA ASP A 24 -11.39 7.11 -19.19
C ASP A 24 -12.13 6.36 -18.07
N ARG A 25 -12.62 5.16 -18.38
CA ARG A 25 -13.35 4.32 -17.41
C ARG A 25 -12.52 3.97 -16.18
N ASN A 26 -11.20 4.06 -16.26
CA ASN A 26 -10.25 3.75 -15.20
C ASN A 26 -9.87 4.97 -14.35
N ALA A 27 -10.55 6.10 -14.51
CA ALA A 27 -10.45 7.24 -13.61
C ALA A 27 -10.77 6.81 -12.17
N TYR A 28 -9.90 7.18 -11.22
CA TYR A 28 -10.05 6.78 -9.83
C TYR A 28 -9.46 7.81 -8.84
N ASP A 29 -9.98 7.77 -7.62
CA ASP A 29 -9.37 8.32 -6.41
C ASP A 29 -9.41 7.23 -5.34
N ARG A 30 -8.30 6.96 -4.66
CA ARG A 30 -8.19 5.83 -3.75
C ARG A 30 -7.35 6.14 -2.54
N TYR A 31 -7.87 5.70 -1.40
CA TYR A 31 -7.16 5.63 -0.13
C TYR A 31 -6.69 4.21 0.10
N TRP A 32 -5.48 4.09 0.64
CA TRP A 32 -4.94 2.83 1.10
C TRP A 32 -4.19 3.06 2.42
N PHE A 33 -4.33 2.12 3.34
CA PHE A 33 -3.71 2.18 4.65
C PHE A 33 -3.23 0.78 5.04
N ASN A 34 -2.11 0.71 5.75
CA ASN A 34 -1.82 -0.41 6.62
C ASN A 34 -1.54 0.06 8.05
N GLY A 35 -1.65 -0.88 8.97
CA GLY A 35 -1.15 -0.75 10.32
C GLY A 35 -0.62 -2.09 10.81
N TYR A 36 0.39 -2.05 11.67
CA TYR A 36 1.02 -3.25 12.17
C TYR A 36 1.65 -2.99 13.53
N ASP A 37 1.60 -4.01 14.38
CA ASP A 37 2.34 -4.01 15.63
C ASP A 37 3.85 -4.05 15.35
N ARG A 38 4.62 -3.25 16.09
CA ARG A 38 6.08 -3.13 15.91
C ARG A 38 6.86 -4.44 16.08
N ASP A 39 6.31 -5.37 16.86
CA ASP A 39 6.93 -6.68 17.10
C ASP A 39 6.34 -7.76 16.19
N GLY A 40 5.42 -7.38 15.31
CA GLY A 40 4.78 -8.25 14.34
C GLY A 40 3.66 -9.09 14.93
N ALA A 41 2.99 -8.69 16.01
CA ALA A 41 1.87 -9.47 16.58
C ALA A 41 0.64 -9.51 15.64
N PHE A 42 0.38 -8.45 14.90
CA PHE A 42 -0.70 -8.37 13.92
C PHE A 42 -0.37 -7.40 12.78
N TYR A 43 -1.12 -7.54 11.70
CA TYR A 43 -1.15 -6.61 10.56
C TYR A 43 -2.61 -6.34 10.19
N PHE A 44 -2.95 -5.12 9.83
CA PHE A 44 -4.23 -4.79 9.22
C PHE A 44 -4.04 -3.83 8.07
N ALA A 45 -5.05 -3.71 7.23
CA ALA A 45 -5.08 -2.72 6.17
C ALA A 45 -6.50 -2.35 5.79
N PHE A 46 -6.61 -1.19 5.15
CA PHE A 46 -7.87 -0.65 4.66
C PHE A 46 -7.66 -0.07 3.26
N ALA A 47 -8.59 -0.32 2.36
CA ALA A 47 -8.62 0.28 1.03
C ALA A 47 -10.00 0.87 0.78
N HIS A 48 -10.06 2.03 0.12
CA HIS A 48 -11.31 2.62 -0.36
C HIS A 48 -11.09 3.26 -1.72
N GLY A 49 -11.83 2.80 -2.73
CA GLY A 49 -11.77 3.30 -4.09
C GLY A 49 -13.06 4.01 -4.52
N LEU A 50 -12.92 5.14 -5.21
CA LEU A 50 -13.98 5.81 -5.93
C LEU A 50 -13.66 5.80 -7.42
N TYR A 51 -14.56 5.21 -8.22
CA TYR A 51 -14.41 5.03 -9.66
C TYR A 51 -15.56 5.74 -10.39
N PRO A 52 -15.47 7.07 -10.55
CA PRO A 52 -16.61 7.89 -10.98
C PRO A 52 -17.17 7.49 -12.35
N ASN A 53 -16.30 7.20 -13.33
CA ASN A 53 -16.72 6.80 -14.67
C ASN A 53 -17.25 5.35 -14.74
N ARG A 54 -17.11 4.58 -13.66
CA ARG A 54 -17.71 3.24 -13.50
C ARG A 54 -18.97 3.27 -12.65
N PHE A 55 -19.27 4.39 -12.01
CA PHE A 55 -20.34 4.52 -11.01
C PHE A 55 -20.20 3.51 -9.85
N VAL A 56 -18.97 3.18 -9.47
CA VAL A 56 -18.63 2.22 -8.41
C VAL A 56 -17.82 2.92 -7.31
N ALA A 57 -18.16 2.65 -6.05
CA ALA A 57 -17.27 2.83 -4.92
C ALA A 57 -17.10 1.49 -4.22
N ASP A 58 -15.89 1.18 -3.76
CA ASP A 58 -15.59 -0.02 -2.97
C ASP A 58 -14.74 0.32 -1.75
N ALA A 59 -14.83 -0.55 -0.75
CA ALA A 59 -13.98 -0.50 0.41
C ALA A 59 -13.70 -1.90 0.93
N HIS A 60 -12.53 -2.06 1.53
CA HIS A 60 -12.07 -3.32 2.09
C HIS A 60 -11.32 -3.07 3.39
N PHE A 61 -11.57 -3.91 4.39
CA PHE A 61 -10.79 -3.95 5.62
C PHE A 61 -10.30 -5.37 5.86
N THR A 62 -9.04 -5.52 6.23
CA THR A 62 -8.45 -6.82 6.54
C THR A 62 -7.60 -6.76 7.80
N VAL A 63 -7.59 -7.83 8.58
CA VAL A 63 -6.70 -8.02 9.73
C VAL A 63 -6.15 -9.44 9.73
N SER A 64 -4.83 -9.56 9.86
CA SER A 64 -4.07 -10.79 9.95
C SER A 64 -3.47 -10.89 11.36
N VAL A 65 -3.90 -11.90 12.11
CA VAL A 65 -3.53 -12.13 13.51
C VAL A 65 -3.65 -13.62 13.80
N ASP A 66 -2.71 -14.17 14.58
CA ASP A 66 -2.67 -15.60 14.95
C ASP A 66 -2.77 -16.57 13.75
N GLY A 67 -2.16 -16.20 12.61
CA GLY A 67 -2.12 -17.02 11.40
C GLY A 67 -3.40 -17.01 10.56
N VAL A 68 -4.42 -16.24 10.95
CA VAL A 68 -5.68 -16.10 10.21
C VAL A 68 -5.82 -14.65 9.74
N GLN A 69 -6.16 -14.49 8.46
CA GLN A 69 -6.56 -13.21 7.90
C GLN A 69 -8.08 -13.17 7.76
N HIS A 70 -8.73 -12.20 8.41
CA HIS A 70 -10.14 -11.88 8.25
C HIS A 70 -10.28 -10.67 7.34
N SER A 71 -11.20 -10.70 6.37
CA SER A 71 -11.43 -9.60 5.44
C SER A 71 -12.92 -9.29 5.33
N LEU A 72 -13.25 -8.01 5.19
CA LEU A 72 -14.58 -7.48 4.94
C LEU A 72 -14.52 -6.65 3.67
N HIS A 73 -15.41 -6.93 2.74
CA HIS A 73 -15.53 -6.25 1.45
C HIS A 73 -16.87 -5.56 1.39
N ALA A 74 -16.89 -4.37 0.81
CA ALA A 74 -18.11 -3.67 0.47
C ALA A 74 -17.97 -2.99 -0.89
N SER A 75 -19.08 -2.91 -1.63
CA SER A 75 -19.19 -2.19 -2.89
C SER A 75 -20.56 -1.56 -2.99
N ARG A 76 -20.65 -0.37 -3.59
CA ARG A 76 -21.91 0.34 -3.81
C ARG A 76 -21.88 1.18 -5.07
N ARG A 77 -23.04 1.74 -5.42
CA ARG A 77 -23.14 2.85 -6.37
C ARG A 77 -22.28 4.02 -5.90
N ALA A 78 -21.37 4.50 -6.76
CA ALA A 78 -20.56 5.67 -6.44
C ALA A 78 -21.46 6.86 -6.05
N PRO A 79 -21.17 7.56 -4.94
CA PRO A 79 -21.89 8.77 -4.59
C PRO A 79 -21.56 9.88 -5.60
N GLN A 80 -22.46 10.86 -5.69
CA GLN A 80 -22.18 12.09 -6.44
C GLN A 80 -21.31 13.06 -5.64
N ASP A 81 -21.63 13.23 -4.36
CA ASP A 81 -20.84 14.04 -3.43
C ASP A 81 -19.49 13.35 -3.16
N ARG A 82 -18.40 14.09 -3.39
CA ARG A 82 -17.03 13.60 -3.19
C ARG A 82 -16.58 13.60 -1.73
N PHE A 83 -17.38 14.17 -0.83
CA PHE A 83 -17.15 14.07 0.61
C PHE A 83 -17.70 12.78 1.23
N ASP A 84 -18.63 12.09 0.56
CA ASP A 84 -19.15 10.82 1.04
C ASP A 84 -18.14 9.68 0.79
N LEU A 85 -17.37 9.35 1.82
CA LEU A 85 -16.37 8.27 1.83
C LEU A 85 -16.87 7.00 2.52
N THR A 86 -18.19 6.78 2.53
CA THR A 86 -18.79 5.56 3.07
C THR A 86 -18.95 4.49 1.99
N VAL A 87 -18.90 3.21 2.34
CA VAL A 87 -19.25 2.07 1.48
C VAL A 87 -19.81 0.97 2.38
N GLY A 88 -21.14 0.92 2.52
CA GLY A 88 -21.77 -0.01 3.45
C GLY A 88 -21.32 0.27 4.89
N PRO A 89 -20.80 -0.72 5.64
CA PRO A 89 -20.31 -0.51 7.00
C PRO A 89 -18.93 0.15 7.07
N LEU A 90 -18.23 0.28 5.95
CA LEU A 90 -16.86 0.79 5.89
C LEU A 90 -16.86 2.30 5.60
N GLY A 91 -15.94 3.05 6.22
CA GLY A 91 -15.81 4.47 5.90
C GLY A 91 -14.50 5.11 6.35
N ILE A 92 -14.27 6.31 5.81
CA ILE A 92 -13.14 7.18 6.14
C ILE A 92 -13.66 8.55 6.58
N GLU A 93 -13.04 9.14 7.60
CA GLU A 93 -13.22 10.54 7.97
C GLU A 93 -11.86 11.25 7.90
N VAL A 94 -11.79 12.34 7.13
CA VAL A 94 -10.64 13.25 7.13
C VAL A 94 -10.83 14.26 8.25
N VAL A 95 -10.28 13.97 9.43
CA VAL A 95 -10.47 14.77 10.65
C VAL A 95 -9.66 16.06 10.58
N GLU A 96 -8.36 15.93 10.29
CA GLU A 96 -7.45 17.04 10.02
C GLU A 96 -6.65 16.70 8.76
N PRO A 97 -6.88 17.39 7.62
CA PRO A 97 -6.22 17.06 6.36
C PRO A 97 -4.70 16.94 6.50
N LEU A 98 -4.16 15.83 6.00
CA LEU A 98 -2.73 15.48 6.07
C LEU A 98 -2.18 15.24 7.49
N LYS A 99 -3.00 15.23 8.53
CA LYS A 99 -2.56 15.01 9.92
C LYS A 99 -3.28 13.87 10.60
N VAL A 100 -4.62 13.89 10.60
CA VAL A 100 -5.47 12.94 11.33
C VAL A 100 -6.57 12.42 10.43
N LEU A 101 -6.67 11.10 10.33
CA LEU A 101 -7.74 10.42 9.60
C LEU A 101 -8.30 9.31 10.48
N ARG A 102 -9.59 9.02 10.33
CA ARG A 102 -10.23 7.86 10.96
C ARG A 102 -10.71 6.91 9.87
N ILE A 103 -10.50 5.62 10.10
CA ILE A 103 -11.12 4.54 9.33
C ILE A 103 -12.02 3.74 10.28
N TYR A 104 -13.12 3.24 9.76
CA TYR A 104 -14.02 2.42 10.56
C TYR A 104 -14.71 1.33 9.75
N ALA A 105 -15.11 0.28 10.46
CA ALA A 105 -16.06 -0.73 10.04
C ALA A 105 -17.12 -0.84 11.14
N SER A 106 -18.34 -0.39 10.87
CA SER A 106 -19.46 -0.45 11.81
C SER A 106 -20.03 -1.88 11.92
N ASP A 107 -20.96 -2.07 12.86
CA ASP A 107 -21.64 -3.35 13.08
C ASP A 107 -22.18 -3.94 11.78
N ASN A 108 -21.84 -5.21 11.54
CA ASN A 108 -22.19 -5.94 10.33
C ASN A 108 -22.27 -7.45 10.60
N GLU A 109 -22.78 -8.21 9.64
CA GLU A 109 -23.08 -9.64 9.80
C GLU A 109 -21.85 -10.53 10.05
N THR A 110 -20.64 -10.05 9.71
CA THR A 110 -19.39 -10.82 9.88
C THR A 110 -18.82 -10.74 11.30
N GLY A 111 -19.23 -9.72 12.07
CA GLY A 111 -18.66 -9.39 13.37
C GLY A 111 -17.25 -8.78 13.33
N LEU A 112 -16.65 -8.57 12.15
CA LEU A 112 -15.41 -7.83 12.01
C LEU A 112 -15.71 -6.32 12.02
N THR A 113 -15.27 -5.61 13.05
CA THR A 113 -15.44 -4.15 13.19
C THR A 113 -14.13 -3.47 13.52
N CYS A 114 -14.05 -2.17 13.27
CA CYS A 114 -12.92 -1.35 13.71
C CYS A 114 -13.31 0.11 13.87
N ASP A 115 -12.58 0.80 14.76
CA ASP A 115 -12.59 2.25 14.90
C ASP A 115 -11.15 2.67 15.16
N LEU A 116 -10.49 3.20 14.13
CA LEU A 116 -9.04 3.40 14.11
C LEU A 116 -8.72 4.81 13.66
N THR A 117 -7.92 5.50 14.46
CA THR A 117 -7.42 6.86 14.17
C THR A 117 -5.94 6.80 13.80
N PHE A 118 -5.64 7.23 12.57
CA PHE A 118 -4.30 7.51 12.07
C PHE A 118 -3.87 8.89 12.54
N THR A 119 -2.67 8.98 13.09
CA THR A 119 -1.99 10.24 13.37
C THR A 119 -0.64 10.25 12.69
N ALA A 120 -0.44 11.20 11.78
CA ALA A 120 0.82 11.35 11.06
C ALA A 120 1.95 11.73 12.01
N ARG A 121 3.14 11.13 11.80
CA ARG A 121 4.36 11.49 12.52
C ARG A 121 5.42 12.15 11.63
N ALA A 122 5.23 12.07 10.32
CA ALA A 122 6.06 12.72 9.31
C ALA A 122 5.16 13.50 8.34
N ALA A 123 5.72 14.51 7.69
CA ALA A 123 5.04 15.17 6.59
C ALA A 123 4.78 14.17 5.46
N VAL A 124 3.77 14.47 4.64
CA VAL A 124 3.42 13.62 3.50
C VAL A 124 4.47 13.73 2.39
N ILE A 125 4.81 12.60 1.78
CA ILE A 125 5.65 12.48 0.58
C ILE A 125 4.72 12.56 -0.63
N GLU A 126 4.96 13.50 -1.54
CA GLU A 126 4.38 13.45 -2.88
C GLU A 126 5.30 12.62 -3.77
N GLU A 127 4.85 11.43 -4.18
CA GLU A 127 5.65 10.57 -5.06
C GLU A 127 5.62 11.10 -6.50
N PRO A 128 6.67 10.85 -7.30
CA PRO A 128 6.70 11.21 -8.71
C PRO A 128 5.49 10.65 -9.46
N ARG A 129 4.92 11.45 -10.38
CA ARG A 129 3.85 10.99 -11.26
C ARG A 129 4.30 9.78 -12.09
N VAL A 130 3.51 8.72 -12.04
CA VAL A 130 3.78 7.46 -12.73
C VAL A 130 2.90 7.36 -13.98
N THR A 131 3.53 7.32 -15.16
CA THR A 131 2.88 6.98 -16.43
C THR A 131 3.42 5.65 -16.97
N THR A 132 2.56 4.64 -17.07
CA THR A 132 2.92 3.30 -17.56
C THR A 132 2.12 2.97 -18.83
N ARG A 133 2.80 2.39 -19.81
CA ARG A 133 2.21 1.99 -21.10
C ARG A 133 2.35 0.49 -21.32
N ASN A 134 1.35 -0.09 -21.98
CA ASN A 134 1.46 -1.39 -22.62
C ASN A 134 1.30 -1.20 -24.14
N GLY A 135 2.41 -1.30 -24.87
CA GLY A 135 2.48 -0.83 -26.26
C GLY A 135 2.19 0.68 -26.35
N HIS A 136 1.23 1.05 -27.19
CA HIS A 136 0.82 2.45 -27.39
C HIS A 136 -0.22 2.94 -26.36
N HIS A 137 -0.81 2.05 -25.57
CA HIS A 137 -1.90 2.35 -24.66
C HIS A 137 -1.38 2.70 -23.26
N VAL A 138 -1.76 3.87 -22.74
CA VAL A 138 -1.54 4.25 -21.34
C VAL A 138 -2.45 3.39 -20.48
N ILE A 139 -1.85 2.54 -19.63
CA ILE A 139 -2.60 1.69 -18.70
C ILE A 139 -2.70 2.30 -17.31
N MET A 140 -1.75 3.18 -16.96
CA MET A 140 -1.73 3.90 -15.71
C MET A 140 -1.12 5.28 -15.92
N ASP A 141 -1.74 6.28 -15.31
CA ASP A 141 -1.24 7.64 -15.24
C ASP A 141 -1.76 8.26 -13.94
N ALA A 142 -0.94 8.22 -12.90
CA ALA A 142 -1.38 8.58 -11.56
C ALA A 142 -0.28 9.26 -10.75
N THR A 143 -0.72 10.13 -9.84
CA THR A 143 0.10 10.65 -8.75
C THR A 143 -0.29 9.95 -7.46
N ARG A 144 0.67 9.83 -6.54
CA ARG A 144 0.46 9.25 -5.23
C ARG A 144 1.06 10.13 -4.15
N LEU A 145 0.60 9.88 -2.94
CA LEU A 145 1.26 10.34 -1.74
C LEU A 145 1.45 9.17 -0.78
N THR A 146 2.57 9.19 -0.06
CA THR A 146 2.85 8.24 1.02
C THR A 146 3.08 9.02 2.32
N GLN A 147 2.53 8.54 3.42
CA GLN A 147 2.66 9.17 4.72
C GLN A 147 2.76 8.13 5.83
N LEU A 148 3.70 8.31 6.74
CA LEU A 148 3.91 7.40 7.86
C LEU A 148 3.40 8.04 9.16
N GLY A 149 2.85 7.20 10.03
CA GLY A 149 2.15 7.62 11.24
C GLY A 149 2.06 6.51 12.27
N VAL A 150 1.12 6.65 13.19
CA VAL A 150 0.75 5.62 14.17
C VAL A 150 -0.76 5.47 14.21
N TRP A 151 -1.22 4.33 14.72
CA TRP A 151 -2.64 4.04 14.88
C TRP A 151 -3.05 3.99 16.35
N SER A 152 -4.26 4.44 16.64
CA SER A 152 -4.93 4.21 17.92
C SER A 152 -6.35 3.73 17.71
N GLY A 153 -6.90 2.94 18.64
CA GLY A 153 -8.30 2.53 18.62
C GLY A 153 -8.51 1.05 18.90
N THR A 154 -9.45 0.41 18.21
CA THR A 154 -9.81 -0.99 18.47
C THR A 154 -10.24 -1.71 17.20
N ILE A 155 -9.90 -2.99 17.12
CA ILE A 155 -10.39 -3.94 16.12
C ILE A 155 -11.13 -5.06 16.84
N THR A 156 -12.34 -5.39 16.42
CA THR A 156 -13.08 -6.56 16.93
C THR A 156 -13.05 -7.64 15.87
N LEU A 157 -12.53 -8.81 16.21
CA LEU A 157 -12.52 -9.98 15.34
C LEU A 157 -13.89 -10.67 15.32
N PRO A 158 -14.19 -11.46 14.26
CA PRO A 158 -15.31 -12.39 14.29
C PRO A 158 -15.30 -13.24 15.57
N GLY A 159 -16.44 -13.29 16.26
CA GLY A 159 -16.55 -13.94 17.59
C GLY A 159 -16.32 -13.02 18.78
N GLY A 160 -16.02 -11.74 18.57
CA GLY A 160 -16.08 -10.69 19.60
C GLY A 160 -14.77 -10.47 20.38
N ARG A 161 -13.66 -11.07 19.97
CA ARG A 161 -12.35 -10.76 20.56
C ARG A 161 -11.90 -9.38 20.10
N GLU A 162 -11.55 -8.52 21.04
CA GLU A 162 -10.99 -7.20 20.76
C GLU A 162 -9.46 -7.22 20.71
N ILE A 163 -8.89 -6.42 19.83
CA ILE A 163 -7.48 -6.08 19.74
C ILE A 163 -7.38 -4.58 20.01
N ALA A 164 -6.71 -4.21 21.10
CA ALA A 164 -6.37 -2.82 21.37
C ALA A 164 -5.27 -2.36 20.43
N VAL A 165 -5.45 -1.20 19.81
CA VAL A 165 -4.48 -0.56 18.92
C VAL A 165 -3.90 0.64 19.64
N ASP A 166 -2.63 0.56 20.01
CA ASP A 166 -1.92 1.57 20.80
C ASP A 166 -0.94 2.35 19.91
N PRO A 167 -0.99 3.71 19.91
CA PRO A 167 -0.14 4.54 19.06
C PRO A 167 1.35 4.48 19.41
N THR A 168 1.72 3.94 20.56
CA THR A 168 3.11 3.75 20.97
C THR A 168 3.75 2.49 20.37
N THR A 169 2.93 1.55 19.87
CA THR A 169 3.38 0.25 19.35
C THR A 169 2.87 -0.06 17.94
N THR A 170 1.75 0.55 17.52
CA THR A 170 1.13 0.28 16.22
C THR A 170 1.53 1.34 15.20
N LEU A 171 2.37 0.94 14.26
CA LEU A 171 2.91 1.78 13.20
C LEU A 171 1.96 1.81 12.00
N ALA A 172 2.02 2.89 11.22
CA ALA A 172 1.11 3.13 10.12
C ALA A 172 1.83 3.55 8.86
N THR A 173 1.36 3.05 7.72
CA THR A 173 1.58 3.70 6.43
C THR A 173 0.26 3.98 5.73
N ARG A 174 0.17 5.17 5.17
CA ARG A 174 -0.94 5.66 4.38
C ARG A 174 -0.44 5.95 2.97
N ASP A 175 -1.17 5.44 1.97
CA ASP A 175 -1.07 5.85 0.57
C ASP A 175 -2.39 6.51 0.15
N ARG A 176 -2.31 7.51 -0.73
CA ARG A 176 -3.47 7.95 -1.51
C ARG A 176 -3.03 8.19 -2.94
N SER A 177 -3.81 7.69 -3.89
CA SER A 177 -3.49 7.82 -5.30
C SER A 177 -4.71 8.19 -6.13
N TRP A 178 -4.48 9.01 -7.16
CA TRP A 178 -5.52 9.51 -8.05
C TRP A 178 -5.01 9.61 -9.49
N GLY A 179 -5.93 9.54 -10.45
CA GLY A 179 -5.62 9.58 -11.88
C GLY A 179 -6.30 8.44 -12.63
N ILE A 180 -5.53 7.69 -13.42
CA ILE A 180 -5.99 6.53 -14.19
C ILE A 180 -5.19 5.29 -13.75
N ARG A 181 -5.87 4.19 -13.41
CA ARG A 181 -5.24 2.92 -13.00
C ARG A 181 -6.02 1.72 -13.54
N PRO A 182 -5.38 0.64 -14.01
CA PRO A 182 -6.10 -0.44 -14.67
C PRO A 182 -6.82 -1.32 -13.65
N VAL A 183 -8.08 -0.97 -13.37
CA VAL A 183 -8.97 -1.63 -12.41
C VAL A 183 -10.25 -2.11 -13.11
N GLY A 184 -11.09 -2.86 -12.40
CA GLY A 184 -12.35 -3.38 -12.90
C GLY A 184 -12.18 -4.51 -13.93
N GLU A 185 -13.22 -4.71 -14.75
CA GLU A 185 -13.27 -5.77 -15.75
C GLU A 185 -12.19 -5.55 -16.81
N ARG A 186 -11.72 -6.62 -17.45
CA ARG A 186 -10.78 -6.50 -18.59
C ARG A 186 -11.41 -5.71 -19.74
N ASP A 187 -10.61 -4.89 -20.42
CA ASP A 187 -11.04 -4.25 -21.68
C ASP A 187 -11.38 -5.34 -22.72
N ALA A 188 -12.37 -5.07 -23.56
CA ALA A 188 -12.59 -5.89 -24.76
C ALA A 188 -11.45 -5.69 -25.77
N GLY A 189 -11.18 -6.70 -26.59
CA GLY A 189 -10.16 -6.66 -27.65
C GLY A 189 -9.18 -7.83 -27.59
N ALA A 190 -8.11 -7.75 -28.38
CA ALA A 190 -7.04 -8.74 -28.39
C ALA A 190 -6.22 -8.68 -27.07
N PRO A 191 -5.66 -9.81 -26.61
CA PRO A 191 -4.76 -9.83 -25.46
C PRO A 191 -3.59 -8.86 -25.65
N LYS A 192 -3.33 -8.04 -24.63
CA LYS A 192 -2.13 -7.18 -24.57
C LYS A 192 -0.90 -8.06 -24.24
N PRO A 193 0.31 -7.71 -24.70
CA PRO A 193 1.54 -8.39 -24.29
C PRO A 193 1.66 -8.45 -22.76
N PHE A 194 2.07 -9.61 -22.24
CA PHE A 194 2.42 -9.75 -20.84
C PHE A 194 3.80 -9.13 -20.61
N ASN A 195 3.88 -8.20 -19.65
CA ASN A 195 5.12 -7.60 -19.23
C ASN A 195 5.45 -8.15 -17.84
N PRO A 196 6.53 -8.95 -17.70
CA PRO A 196 7.01 -9.38 -16.40
C PRO A 196 7.29 -8.16 -15.53
N MET A 197 6.95 -8.27 -14.25
CA MET A 197 7.17 -7.18 -13.31
C MET A 197 7.46 -7.68 -11.91
N MET A 198 8.39 -6.98 -11.25
CA MET A 198 8.56 -7.03 -9.80
C MET A 198 8.28 -5.64 -9.23
N TRP A 199 7.39 -5.56 -8.26
CA TRP A 199 7.10 -4.37 -7.47
C TRP A 199 7.61 -4.59 -6.06
N LEU A 200 8.39 -3.65 -5.55
CA LEU A 200 8.80 -3.59 -4.15
C LEU A 200 8.43 -2.23 -3.58
N TRP A 201 7.87 -2.22 -2.37
CA TRP A 201 7.61 -0.98 -1.63
C TRP A 201 7.86 -1.19 -0.15
N ALA A 202 8.76 -0.38 0.43
CA ALA A 202 9.18 -0.50 1.82
C ALA A 202 9.24 0.87 2.53
N PRO A 203 8.11 1.33 3.09
CA PRO A 203 8.07 2.38 4.10
C PRO A 203 8.61 1.84 5.43
N ILE A 204 9.57 2.55 6.01
CA ILE A 204 10.30 2.12 7.20
C ILE A 204 10.28 3.23 8.23
N HIS A 205 9.91 2.87 9.46
CA HIS A 205 10.01 3.71 10.64
C HIS A 205 11.37 3.52 11.31
N TRP A 206 12.00 4.65 11.60
CA TRP A 206 13.12 4.75 12.54
C TRP A 206 12.69 5.62 13.72
N GLU A 207 13.54 5.70 14.75
CA GLU A 207 13.25 6.45 15.98
C GLU A 207 12.76 7.88 15.71
N ASN A 208 13.48 8.66 14.89
CA ASN A 208 13.19 10.08 14.61
C ASN A 208 13.09 10.40 13.10
N GLU A 209 12.93 9.37 12.28
CA GLU A 209 12.85 9.54 10.84
C GLU A 209 12.05 8.41 10.19
N VAL A 210 11.75 8.59 8.92
CA VAL A 210 11.14 7.60 8.05
C VAL A 210 11.91 7.52 6.75
N THR A 211 11.95 6.34 6.15
CA THR A 211 12.52 6.13 4.82
C THR A 211 11.53 5.37 3.94
N LEU A 212 11.55 5.65 2.65
CA LEU A 212 10.74 4.96 1.65
C LEU A 212 11.64 4.35 0.58
N TRP A 213 11.32 3.13 0.18
CA TRP A 213 11.75 2.52 -1.07
C TRP A 213 10.52 2.19 -1.91
N GLY A 214 10.57 2.48 -3.21
CA GLY A 214 9.66 1.96 -4.22
C GLY A 214 10.43 1.58 -5.48
N SER A 215 10.16 0.42 -6.06
CA SER A 215 10.70 0.06 -7.38
C SER A 215 9.75 -0.81 -8.19
N PHE A 216 9.61 -0.50 -9.48
CA PHE A 216 9.13 -1.45 -10.48
C PHE A 216 10.28 -1.91 -11.36
N GLU A 217 10.35 -3.21 -11.60
CA GLU A 217 11.47 -3.87 -12.27
C GLU A 217 11.00 -4.73 -13.41
N ARG A 218 11.83 -4.83 -14.46
CA ARG A 218 11.64 -5.73 -15.59
C ARG A 218 12.22 -7.11 -15.28
N ALA A 219 12.08 -8.04 -16.23
CA ALA A 219 12.62 -9.40 -16.12
C ALA A 219 14.15 -9.43 -15.91
N ASP A 220 14.90 -8.51 -16.50
CA ASP A 220 16.36 -8.40 -16.35
C ASP A 220 16.79 -7.74 -15.02
N GLY A 221 15.83 -7.30 -14.19
CA GLY A 221 16.09 -6.56 -12.95
C GLY A 221 16.36 -5.06 -13.15
N GLU A 222 16.13 -4.52 -14.36
CA GLU A 222 16.14 -3.08 -14.59
C GLU A 222 14.97 -2.42 -13.83
N MET A 223 15.31 -1.63 -12.80
CA MET A 223 14.37 -0.76 -12.11
C MET A 223 13.98 0.42 -13.01
N TYR A 224 12.85 0.32 -13.71
CA TYR A 224 12.41 1.34 -14.67
C TYR A 224 11.56 2.46 -14.04
N GLN A 225 11.05 2.24 -12.82
CA GLN A 225 10.46 3.26 -11.96
C GLN A 225 11.02 3.06 -10.56
N LYS A 226 11.41 4.16 -9.92
CA LYS A 226 12.05 4.16 -8.61
C LYS A 226 11.51 5.32 -7.79
N ASP A 227 11.39 5.09 -6.51
CA ASP A 227 10.97 6.07 -5.54
C ASP A 227 11.78 5.89 -4.26
N GLY A 228 12.30 6.97 -3.71
CA GLY A 228 13.20 6.90 -2.57
C GLY A 228 13.23 8.19 -1.80
N HIS A 229 12.91 8.11 -0.51
CA HIS A 229 12.79 9.30 0.32
C HIS A 229 13.27 9.03 1.74
N ARG A 230 13.73 10.09 2.39
CA ARG A 230 13.98 10.14 3.82
C ARG A 230 13.41 11.45 4.37
N MET A 231 12.76 11.38 5.52
CA MET A 231 12.16 12.54 6.17
C MET A 231 12.34 12.48 7.68
N VAL A 232 12.43 13.65 8.31
CA VAL A 232 12.34 13.77 9.77
C VAL A 232 10.93 13.36 10.22
N ALA A 233 10.87 12.69 11.36
CA ALA A 233 9.63 12.26 11.97
C ALA A 233 9.66 12.51 13.48
N GLN A 234 8.49 12.75 14.08
CA GLN A 234 8.36 12.81 15.53
C GLN A 234 8.71 11.44 16.15
N PRO A 235 9.28 11.40 17.38
CA PRO A 235 9.76 10.17 18.00
C PRO A 235 8.76 9.00 18.01
N LEU A 236 9.26 7.77 17.91
CA LEU A 236 8.44 6.56 18.14
C LEU A 236 8.10 6.40 19.63
N GLY A 237 7.10 5.56 19.92
CA GLY A 237 6.71 5.26 21.30
C GLY A 237 5.91 6.37 21.99
N THR A 238 5.55 7.42 21.26
CA THR A 238 4.72 8.52 21.76
C THR A 238 3.58 8.83 20.79
N VAL A 239 2.50 9.45 21.28
CA VAL A 239 1.46 10.02 20.43
C VAL A 239 2.02 11.28 19.74
N PRO A 240 2.01 11.37 18.40
CA PRO A 240 2.50 12.57 17.70
C PRO A 240 1.67 13.82 18.04
N ASP A 241 2.34 14.95 18.20
CA ASP A 241 1.73 16.27 18.33
C ASP A 241 1.40 16.84 16.94
N THR A 242 0.12 16.88 16.59
CA THR A 242 -0.33 17.35 15.27
C THR A 242 -0.10 18.85 15.06
N ALA A 243 0.03 19.65 16.12
CA ALA A 243 0.34 21.07 16.02
C ALA A 243 1.80 21.31 15.60
N ALA A 244 2.71 20.43 16.03
CA ALA A 244 4.13 20.46 15.68
C ALA A 244 4.48 19.73 14.37
N LEU A 245 3.50 19.06 13.74
CA LEU A 245 3.72 18.35 12.49
C LEU A 245 3.89 19.32 11.32
N ALA A 246 5.09 19.32 10.74
CA ALA A 246 5.38 20.07 9.52
C ALA A 246 4.56 19.53 8.33
N LEU A 247 4.18 20.42 7.42
CA LEU A 247 3.48 20.11 6.17
C LEU A 247 4.38 20.44 4.97
N PRO A 248 4.12 19.87 3.78
CA PRO A 248 4.88 20.21 2.57
C PRO A 248 4.90 21.71 2.27
N THR A 249 3.83 22.43 2.64
CA THR A 249 3.72 23.89 2.48
C THR A 249 4.70 24.69 3.34
N ASP A 250 5.30 24.08 4.35
CA ASP A 250 6.28 24.71 5.25
C ASP A 250 7.70 24.68 4.67
N GLY A 251 7.91 23.96 3.55
CA GLY A 251 9.17 23.88 2.82
C GLY A 251 10.03 22.66 3.18
N ALA A 252 10.94 22.31 2.27
CA ALA A 252 11.77 21.10 2.36
C ALA A 252 12.63 21.02 3.64
N ASP A 253 13.18 22.16 4.09
CA ASP A 253 13.99 22.24 5.31
C ASP A 253 13.18 21.91 6.57
N ALA A 254 11.92 22.38 6.63
CA ALA A 254 11.04 22.15 7.78
C ALA A 254 10.64 20.68 7.93
N ILE A 255 10.49 19.97 6.81
CA ILE A 255 10.14 18.54 6.78
C ILE A 255 11.36 17.61 6.78
N GLY A 256 12.58 18.18 6.72
CA GLY A 256 13.83 17.42 6.69
C GLY A 256 13.88 16.43 5.52
N TYR A 257 13.43 16.85 4.34
CA TYR A 257 13.33 16.00 3.16
C TYR A 257 14.70 15.73 2.54
N THR A 258 14.96 14.47 2.21
CA THR A 258 16.09 14.04 1.39
C THR A 258 15.59 13.04 0.35
N GLU A 259 15.86 13.32 -0.92
CA GLU A 259 15.63 12.36 -1.99
C GLU A 259 16.71 11.27 -1.94
N LEU A 260 16.27 10.02 -2.05
CA LEU A 260 17.12 8.85 -2.13
C LEU A 260 16.84 8.11 -3.43
N HIS A 261 17.81 7.37 -3.92
CA HIS A 261 17.69 6.62 -5.16
C HIS A 261 17.93 5.14 -4.89
N PRO A 262 16.91 4.28 -5.02
CA PRO A 262 17.07 2.84 -5.09
C PRO A 262 18.13 2.42 -6.13
N VAL A 263 19.19 1.73 -5.70
CA VAL A 263 20.27 1.27 -6.59
C VAL A 263 20.33 -0.24 -6.74
N ARG A 264 20.20 -1.01 -5.66
CA ARG A 264 20.21 -2.49 -5.71
C ARG A 264 19.52 -3.12 -4.52
N HIS A 265 19.09 -4.37 -4.70
CA HIS A 265 18.65 -5.24 -3.61
C HIS A 265 19.16 -6.67 -3.86
N GLU A 266 19.38 -7.39 -2.76
CA GLU A 266 19.85 -8.78 -2.74
C GLU A 266 18.90 -9.57 -1.85
N LEU A 267 17.73 -9.88 -2.41
CA LEU A 267 16.69 -10.63 -1.75
C LEU A 267 16.91 -12.15 -1.86
N THR A 268 16.42 -12.84 -0.85
CA THR A 268 16.24 -14.29 -0.83
C THR A 268 14.74 -14.60 -0.74
N PHE A 269 14.35 -15.80 -1.17
CA PHE A 269 12.95 -16.19 -1.26
C PHE A 269 12.70 -17.52 -0.54
N VAL A 270 11.50 -17.68 0.01
CA VAL A 270 11.07 -18.95 0.61
C VAL A 270 10.92 -20.00 -0.51
N PRO A 271 11.60 -21.15 -0.43
CA PRO A 271 11.53 -22.19 -1.46
C PRO A 271 10.10 -22.61 -1.78
N GLY A 272 9.83 -22.87 -3.07
CA GLY A 272 8.50 -23.21 -3.58
C GLY A 272 7.52 -22.03 -3.67
N THR A 273 7.97 -20.81 -3.36
CA THR A 273 7.13 -19.60 -3.38
C THR A 273 7.86 -18.43 -4.05
N ARG A 274 7.17 -17.30 -4.23
CA ARG A 274 7.79 -16.02 -4.57
C ARG A 274 7.88 -15.05 -3.38
N ARG A 275 7.68 -15.54 -2.16
CA ARG A 275 7.70 -14.72 -0.94
C ARG A 275 9.14 -14.43 -0.52
N VAL A 276 9.47 -13.16 -0.32
CA VAL A 276 10.78 -12.73 0.17
C VAL A 276 11.00 -13.27 1.57
N ALA A 277 12.14 -13.93 1.79
CA ALA A 277 12.59 -14.47 3.08
C ALA A 277 13.48 -13.50 3.86
N GLY A 278 14.00 -12.46 3.20
CA GLY A 278 14.90 -11.46 3.74
C GLY A 278 15.92 -11.02 2.70
N GLY A 279 16.85 -10.15 3.07
CA GLY A 279 17.89 -9.70 2.16
C GLY A 279 18.44 -8.32 2.51
N THR A 280 18.99 -7.65 1.51
CA THR A 280 19.46 -6.26 1.65
C THR A 280 18.87 -5.34 0.60
N MET A 281 18.77 -4.06 0.94
CA MET A 281 18.32 -2.98 0.07
C MET A 281 19.30 -1.81 0.19
N HIS A 282 19.65 -1.19 -0.93
CA HIS A 282 20.70 -0.18 -1.02
C HIS A 282 20.20 1.04 -1.79
N LEU A 283 20.23 2.20 -1.14
CA LEU A 283 19.90 3.51 -1.71
C LEU A 283 21.15 4.40 -1.72
N VAL A 284 21.13 5.45 -2.54
CA VAL A 284 22.11 6.53 -2.50
C VAL A 284 21.41 7.88 -2.46
N ASP A 285 22.02 8.90 -1.83
CA ASP A 285 21.59 10.29 -2.02
C ASP A 285 22.22 10.91 -3.28
N ALA A 286 21.95 12.19 -3.53
CA ALA A 286 22.45 12.94 -4.68
C ALA A 286 23.99 13.06 -4.69
N GLU A 287 24.63 13.00 -3.51
CA GLU A 287 26.08 13.04 -3.33
C GLU A 287 26.73 11.65 -3.46
N GLY A 288 25.94 10.58 -3.62
CA GLY A 288 26.41 9.21 -3.75
C GLY A 288 26.72 8.53 -2.43
N LYS A 289 26.29 9.08 -1.29
CA LYS A 289 26.39 8.41 0.01
C LYS A 289 25.45 7.22 0.03
N GLU A 290 25.99 6.06 0.36
CA GLU A 290 25.21 4.82 0.43
C GLU A 290 24.43 4.71 1.75
N PHE A 291 23.18 4.25 1.62
CA PHE A 291 22.31 3.82 2.71
C PHE A 291 21.95 2.36 2.47
N ALA A 292 22.44 1.47 3.34
CA ALA A 292 22.29 0.03 3.18
C ALA A 292 21.48 -0.55 4.35
N TYR A 293 20.49 -1.37 4.03
CA TYR A 293 19.54 -1.92 4.99
C TYR A 293 19.45 -3.44 4.85
N ARG A 294 19.56 -4.18 5.96
CA ARG A 294 19.16 -5.59 6.05
C ARG A 294 17.69 -5.66 6.43
N ILE A 295 16.92 -6.47 5.71
CA ILE A 295 15.49 -6.68 5.99
C ILE A 295 15.25 -8.12 6.44
N GLU A 296 14.44 -8.27 7.49
CA GLU A 296 14.11 -9.54 8.13
C GLU A 296 12.60 -9.59 8.42
N PRO A 297 11.83 -10.41 7.68
CA PRO A 297 10.41 -10.61 7.96
C PRO A 297 10.17 -11.12 9.39
N LEU A 298 9.19 -10.56 10.09
CA LEU A 298 8.80 -10.95 11.44
C LEU A 298 7.77 -12.10 11.47
N GLY A 299 7.37 -12.60 10.31
CA GLY A 299 6.42 -13.71 10.15
C GLY A 299 4.98 -13.25 9.85
N THR A 300 4.54 -12.14 10.45
CA THR A 300 3.20 -11.60 10.19
C THR A 300 3.12 -10.92 8.83
N ARG A 301 2.08 -11.29 8.07
CA ARG A 301 1.86 -10.83 6.70
C ARG A 301 0.40 -10.64 6.37
N GLY A 302 0.12 -9.73 5.44
CA GLY A 302 -1.19 -9.52 4.82
C GLY A 302 -1.17 -9.94 3.35
N LEU A 303 -2.19 -10.69 2.93
CA LEU A 303 -2.49 -11.03 1.55
C LEU A 303 -3.39 -9.95 0.98
N LEU A 304 -2.89 -9.19 -0.01
CA LEU A 304 -3.56 -7.97 -0.47
C LEU A 304 -4.84 -8.26 -1.28
N ALA A 305 -5.09 -9.51 -1.65
CA ALA A 305 -6.40 -9.94 -2.16
C ALA A 305 -7.54 -9.72 -1.16
N GLY A 306 -7.27 -9.78 0.16
CA GLY A 306 -8.26 -9.40 1.18
C GLY A 306 -8.62 -7.90 1.16
N LEU A 307 -7.83 -7.09 0.42
CA LEU A 307 -8.11 -5.69 0.12
C LEU A 307 -8.64 -5.50 -1.30
N GLY A 308 -9.02 -6.57 -2.02
CA GLY A 308 -9.49 -6.52 -3.39
C GLY A 308 -8.40 -6.51 -4.47
N TYR A 309 -7.11 -6.58 -4.12
CA TYR A 309 -6.08 -6.67 -5.16
C TYR A 309 -6.08 -8.03 -5.84
N LEU A 310 -6.33 -8.04 -7.15
CA LEU A 310 -6.36 -9.26 -7.99
C LEU A 310 -7.43 -10.29 -7.57
N HIS A 311 -8.31 -9.95 -6.63
CA HIS A 311 -9.30 -10.86 -6.09
C HIS A 311 -10.32 -11.28 -7.17
N GLY A 312 -10.62 -12.56 -7.27
CA GLY A 312 -11.46 -13.09 -8.37
C GLY A 312 -12.90 -12.55 -8.40
N LYS A 313 -13.42 -12.12 -7.24
CA LYS A 313 -14.79 -11.59 -7.09
C LYS A 313 -14.83 -10.12 -6.66
N TRP A 314 -14.00 -9.77 -5.70
CA TRP A 314 -13.99 -8.46 -5.01
C TRP A 314 -12.86 -7.56 -5.50
N ALA A 315 -12.46 -7.70 -6.77
CA ALA A 315 -11.48 -6.80 -7.36
C ALA A 315 -11.97 -5.35 -7.37
N HIS A 316 -11.02 -4.42 -7.29
CA HIS A 316 -11.29 -2.99 -7.34
C HIS A 316 -12.10 -2.57 -8.57
N GLY A 317 -13.07 -1.69 -8.38
CA GLY A 317 -13.86 -1.09 -9.45
C GLY A 317 -14.82 -2.04 -10.16
N ILE A 318 -15.08 -3.23 -9.60
CA ILE A 318 -16.07 -4.20 -10.09
C ILE A 318 -17.45 -3.87 -9.52
N TRP A 319 -18.46 -3.87 -10.38
CA TRP A 319 -19.85 -3.66 -9.97
C TRP A 319 -20.43 -4.88 -9.26
N GLN A 320 -20.94 -4.70 -8.02
CA GLN A 320 -21.54 -5.78 -7.21
C GLN A 320 -23.06 -5.61 -6.97
N GLY A 321 -23.67 -4.52 -7.45
CA GLY A 321 -25.03 -4.13 -7.10
C GLY A 321 -25.08 -2.82 -6.30
N GLU A 322 -26.29 -2.31 -6.04
CA GLU A 322 -26.48 -1.00 -5.40
C GLU A 322 -25.76 -0.87 -4.06
N LEU A 323 -25.74 -1.95 -3.28
CA LEU A 323 -24.89 -2.16 -2.13
C LEU A 323 -24.68 -3.67 -1.95
N ALA A 324 -23.43 -4.09 -1.78
CA ALA A 324 -23.05 -5.46 -1.44
C ALA A 324 -21.98 -5.44 -0.35
N VAL A 325 -22.07 -6.38 0.59
CA VAL A 325 -21.14 -6.55 1.71
C VAL A 325 -20.91 -8.04 1.93
N GLU A 326 -19.66 -8.45 2.15
CA GLU A 326 -19.31 -9.85 2.40
C GLU A 326 -18.02 -9.96 3.20
N GLY A 327 -17.93 -10.98 4.04
CA GLY A 327 -16.70 -11.32 4.75
C GLY A 327 -16.10 -12.62 4.26
N GLU A 328 -14.78 -12.73 4.39
CA GLU A 328 -14.05 -13.98 4.19
C GLU A 328 -12.91 -14.13 5.20
N SER A 329 -12.38 -15.34 5.32
CA SER A 329 -11.22 -15.60 6.18
C SER A 329 -10.34 -16.68 5.61
N TRP A 330 -9.03 -16.50 5.72
CA TRP A 330 -8.03 -17.44 5.23
C TRP A 330 -7.05 -17.80 6.32
N VAL A 331 -6.74 -19.09 6.47
CA VAL A 331 -5.56 -19.53 7.21
C VAL A 331 -4.36 -19.26 6.31
N VAL A 332 -3.52 -18.30 6.71
CA VAL A 332 -2.54 -17.63 5.83
C VAL A 332 -1.46 -18.58 5.30
N ASP A 333 -1.17 -19.65 6.01
CA ASP A 333 -0.19 -20.67 5.61
C ASP A 333 -0.81 -21.88 4.86
N GLU A 334 -2.14 -21.95 4.77
CA GLU A 334 -2.86 -23.00 4.02
C GLU A 334 -3.28 -22.57 2.61
N VAL A 335 -3.16 -21.28 2.28
CA VAL A 335 -3.41 -20.81 0.91
C VAL A 335 -2.32 -21.26 -0.04
N ASP A 336 -2.68 -21.48 -1.31
CA ASP A 336 -1.68 -21.71 -2.36
C ASP A 336 -0.78 -20.48 -2.52
N PRO A 337 0.53 -20.55 -2.19
CA PRO A 337 1.43 -19.41 -2.25
C PRO A 337 1.75 -18.98 -3.68
N LEU A 338 1.42 -19.80 -4.69
CA LEU A 338 1.63 -19.50 -6.11
C LEU A 338 0.35 -19.05 -6.81
N ALA A 339 -0.79 -19.03 -6.13
CA ALA A 339 -2.02 -18.50 -6.70
C ALA A 339 -1.82 -17.04 -7.14
N PHE A 340 -2.45 -16.67 -8.26
CA PHE A 340 -2.21 -15.38 -8.92
C PHE A 340 -2.52 -14.19 -8.00
N ASP A 341 -3.61 -14.28 -7.23
CA ASP A 341 -4.04 -13.27 -6.26
C ASP A 341 -3.31 -13.36 -4.90
N ARG A 342 -2.31 -14.25 -4.77
CA ARG A 342 -1.43 -14.37 -3.60
C ARG A 342 -0.04 -13.80 -3.83
N GLN A 343 0.27 -13.37 -5.06
CA GLN A 343 1.56 -12.76 -5.37
C GLN A 343 1.69 -11.33 -4.84
N HIS A 344 0.58 -10.66 -4.54
CA HIS A 344 0.55 -9.34 -3.91
C HIS A 344 0.39 -9.47 -2.40
N GLN A 345 1.45 -9.20 -1.65
CA GLN A 345 1.47 -9.35 -0.19
C GLN A 345 2.35 -8.30 0.48
N GLN A 346 2.07 -8.03 1.75
CA GLN A 346 2.92 -7.23 2.64
C GLN A 346 3.39 -8.07 3.81
N GLN A 347 4.66 -7.96 4.16
CA GLN A 347 5.25 -8.57 5.36
C GLN A 347 5.72 -7.48 6.30
N VAL A 348 5.47 -7.62 7.61
CA VAL A 348 6.12 -6.77 8.61
C VAL A 348 7.59 -7.17 8.66
N ILE A 349 8.48 -6.19 8.55
CA ILE A 349 9.93 -6.40 8.53
C ILE A 349 10.61 -5.64 9.65
N ARG A 350 11.60 -6.28 10.28
CA ARG A 350 12.67 -5.57 10.99
C ARG A 350 13.69 -5.12 9.96
N VAL A 351 14.20 -3.91 10.14
CA VAL A 351 15.23 -3.33 9.28
C VAL A 351 16.43 -2.96 10.12
N THR A 352 17.63 -3.40 9.72
CA THR A 352 18.88 -3.05 10.40
C THR A 352 19.79 -2.30 9.43
N GLU A 353 20.25 -1.11 9.82
CA GLU A 353 21.23 -0.33 9.07
C GLU A 353 22.58 -1.06 9.00
N ILE A 354 23.16 -1.13 7.80
CA ILE A 354 24.45 -1.77 7.52
C ILE A 354 25.50 -0.68 7.32
N GLY A 355 26.69 -0.86 7.90
CA GLY A 355 27.84 0.04 7.73
C GLY A 355 27.76 1.36 8.51
N GLY A 356 26.61 1.66 9.13
CA GLY A 356 26.42 2.78 10.05
C GLY A 356 26.45 2.36 11.53
N GLU A 357 25.64 3.04 12.35
CA GLU A 357 25.55 2.80 13.81
C GLU A 357 24.75 1.53 14.16
N GLY A 358 24.25 0.80 13.16
CA GLY A 358 23.47 -0.42 13.37
C GLY A 358 22.05 -0.12 13.88
N ARG A 359 21.48 1.03 13.49
CA ARG A 359 20.12 1.43 13.87
C ARG A 359 19.12 0.36 13.44
N VAL A 360 18.08 0.19 14.25
CA VAL A 360 17.00 -0.75 13.98
C VAL A 360 15.72 0.02 13.74
N GLY A 361 15.07 -0.27 12.63
CA GLY A 361 13.76 0.20 12.25
C GLY A 361 12.77 -0.94 12.07
N VAL A 362 11.51 -0.58 11.87
CA VAL A 362 10.42 -1.51 11.56
C VAL A 362 9.61 -0.92 10.40
N GLY A 363 9.20 -1.77 9.47
CA GLY A 363 8.42 -1.34 8.32
C GLY A 363 7.59 -2.47 7.77
N VAL A 364 7.14 -2.29 6.52
CA VAL A 364 6.64 -3.39 5.71
C VAL A 364 7.49 -3.56 4.46
N LEU A 365 7.53 -4.78 3.93
CA LEU A 365 7.88 -5.02 2.54
C LEU A 365 6.63 -5.48 1.80
N GLU A 366 6.12 -4.60 0.93
CA GLU A 366 5.18 -4.99 -0.11
C GLU A 366 5.92 -5.58 -1.29
N GLN A 367 5.40 -6.68 -1.80
CA GLN A 367 5.89 -7.29 -3.02
C GLN A 367 4.75 -7.67 -3.96
N ILE A 368 5.04 -7.59 -5.25
CA ILE A 368 4.33 -8.29 -6.33
C ILE A 368 5.38 -8.83 -7.29
N VAL A 369 5.30 -10.10 -7.67
CA VAL A 369 6.25 -10.68 -8.62
C VAL A 369 5.50 -11.54 -9.65
N PHE A 370 5.43 -11.08 -10.89
CA PHE A 370 4.81 -11.81 -12.00
C PHE A 370 5.80 -11.99 -13.16
N GLY A 371 5.90 -13.21 -13.66
CA GLY A 371 6.78 -13.51 -14.79
C GLY A 371 8.22 -13.80 -14.40
N PRO A 372 9.08 -13.96 -15.41
CA PRO A 372 10.50 -14.19 -15.23
C PRO A 372 11.20 -13.05 -14.48
N HIS A 373 12.25 -13.39 -13.74
CA HIS A 373 13.18 -12.44 -13.14
C HIS A 373 14.59 -13.06 -13.08
N GLU A 374 15.48 -12.62 -13.97
CA GLU A 374 16.78 -13.24 -14.23
C GLU A 374 17.65 -13.34 -12.97
N ARG A 375 17.72 -12.26 -12.17
CA ARG A 375 18.51 -12.23 -10.91
C ARG A 375 18.13 -13.35 -9.93
N TYR A 376 16.84 -13.70 -9.88
CA TYR A 376 16.29 -14.65 -8.91
C TYR A 376 15.89 -16.00 -9.52
N GLY A 377 16.12 -16.16 -10.82
CA GLY A 377 15.90 -17.41 -11.53
C GLY A 377 14.43 -17.77 -11.76
N PHE A 378 13.47 -16.87 -11.50
CA PHE A 378 12.07 -17.09 -11.89
C PHE A 378 11.98 -17.17 -13.42
N GLN A 379 11.30 -18.18 -13.96
CA GLN A 379 11.21 -18.46 -15.41
C GLN A 379 9.79 -18.36 -15.96
N GLU A 380 8.78 -18.60 -15.15
CA GLU A 380 7.39 -18.65 -15.58
C GLU A 380 6.58 -17.51 -14.95
N ILE A 381 5.27 -17.46 -15.20
CA ILE A 381 4.42 -16.44 -14.58
C ILE A 381 4.37 -16.61 -13.05
N LEU A 382 4.35 -17.85 -12.55
CA LEU A 382 4.08 -18.21 -11.15
C LEU A 382 4.95 -19.37 -10.63
N ASP A 383 6.10 -19.68 -11.26
CA ASP A 383 7.03 -20.65 -10.66
C ASP A 383 7.61 -20.12 -9.33
N GLY A 384 7.87 -21.03 -8.40
CA GLY A 384 8.45 -20.72 -7.08
C GLY A 384 9.98 -20.77 -7.07
N ALA A 385 10.57 -20.12 -6.08
CA ALA A 385 12.01 -20.10 -5.88
C ALA A 385 12.55 -21.50 -5.57
N THR A 386 13.75 -21.82 -6.08
CA THR A 386 14.45 -23.06 -5.77
C THR A 386 15.30 -22.92 -4.50
N GLU A 387 15.69 -24.03 -3.86
CA GLU A 387 16.47 -24.03 -2.62
C GLU A 387 17.85 -23.34 -2.73
N THR A 388 18.36 -23.12 -3.95
CA THR A 388 19.71 -22.57 -4.21
C THR A 388 19.69 -21.10 -4.64
N GLY A 389 18.73 -20.30 -4.16
CA GLY A 389 18.35 -18.96 -4.66
C GLY A 389 19.40 -17.81 -4.69
N LEU A 390 20.69 -18.09 -4.65
CA LEU A 390 21.70 -17.18 -5.23
C LEU A 390 22.09 -17.76 -6.58
N GLY A 391 21.60 -17.13 -7.66
CA GLY A 391 22.09 -17.43 -8.99
C GLY A 391 23.62 -17.35 -8.99
N ALA A 392 24.27 -18.46 -9.34
CA ALA A 392 25.70 -18.49 -9.61
C ALA A 392 25.97 -17.60 -10.84
N GLY A 393 26.18 -16.30 -10.63
CA GLY A 393 26.32 -15.37 -11.75
C GLY A 393 26.60 -13.90 -11.43
N ALA A 394 26.95 -13.54 -10.20
CA ALA A 394 27.35 -12.17 -9.84
C ALA A 394 28.69 -12.14 -9.09
N VAL A 395 29.72 -12.70 -9.71
CA VAL A 395 31.12 -12.34 -9.43
C VAL A 395 31.82 -12.26 -10.77
N GLU A 396 31.86 -11.06 -11.35
CA GLU A 396 32.99 -10.56 -12.14
C GLU A 396 33.04 -9.03 -12.04
#